data_AF-A0A7C5SNB0-F1
#
_entry.id   AF-A0A7C5SNB0-F1
#
_cell.length_a   1.000
_cell.length_b   1.000
_cell.length_c   1.000
_cell.angle_alpha   90.00
_cell.angle_beta   90.00
_cell.angle_gamma   90.00
#
_symmetry.space_group_name_H-M   'P 1'
#
loop_
_entity.id
_entity.type
_entity.pdbx_description
1 polymer ?
#
loop_
_entity_poly.entity_id
_entity_poly.type
_entity_poly.pdbx_seq_one_letter_code
_entity_poly.pdbx_strand_id
1 'polypeptide(L)'
;METKIYLCSYTDFTTVFSRHFITGISQCREIGSMPISELQFILNTRDFEAMIRQRELIVTSKNLILKILEKTLRSPLELSGNEYVLIRITQPHTESSQ
;
A
#
# COMPACT_ATOMS: atom_id res chain seq x y z
N MET A 1 7.48 9.27 11.57
CA MET A 1 7.48 7.94 10.94
C MET A 1 7.04 8.11 9.51
N GLU A 2 7.79 7.54 8.58
CA GLU A 2 7.45 7.57 7.16
C GLU A 2 6.81 6.25 6.75
N THR A 3 6.10 6.27 5.64
CA THR A 3 5.62 5.06 4.97
C THR A 3 6.20 5.01 3.57
N LYS A 4 6.51 3.79 3.12
CA LYS A 4 6.79 3.49 1.72
C LYS A 4 5.53 2.94 1.08
N ILE A 5 5.27 3.38 -0.15
CA ILE A 5 4.09 3.03 -0.91
C ILE A 5 4.54 2.27 -2.15
N TYR A 6 3.92 1.12 -2.35
CA TYR A 6 4.16 0.24 -3.47
C TYR A 6 2.87 0.06 -4.25
N LEU A 7 2.96 0.20 -5.57
CA LEU A 7 1.92 -0.26 -6.48
C LEU A 7 2.30 -1.67 -6.93
N CYS A 8 1.41 -2.62 -6.68
CA CYS A 8 1.61 -4.02 -7.02
C CYS A 8 0.49 -4.49 -7.95
N SER A 9 0.79 -5.48 -8.78
CA SER A 9 -0.20 -6.18 -9.60
C SER A 9 -0.24 -7.69 -9.29
N TYR A 10 -1.42 -8.30 -9.47
CA TYR A 10 -1.54 -9.75 -9.45
C TYR A 10 -1.06 -10.36 -10.78
N THR A 11 -0.37 -11.50 -10.73
CA THR A 11 0.13 -12.21 -11.92
C THR A 11 -0.98 -12.71 -12.84
N ASP A 12 -2.12 -13.09 -12.27
CA ASP A 12 -3.28 -13.60 -12.99
C ASP A 12 -4.58 -12.98 -12.45
N PHE A 13 -5.52 -12.67 -13.35
CA PHE A 13 -6.88 -12.21 -13.04
C PHE A 13 -7.69 -13.22 -12.18
N THR A 14 -7.17 -14.43 -12.00
CA THR A 14 -7.76 -15.50 -11.20
C THR A 14 -7.16 -15.54 -9.82
N THR A 15 -7.72 -14.79 -8.87
CA THR A 15 -8.10 -15.28 -7.51
C THR A 15 -8.33 -14.11 -6.54
N VAL A 16 -9.54 -13.54 -6.58
CA VAL A 16 -10.02 -12.63 -5.52
C VAL A 16 -10.41 -13.42 -4.24
N PHE A 17 -10.39 -14.77 -4.27
CA PHE A 17 -10.97 -15.61 -3.20
C PHE A 17 -10.22 -16.93 -2.92
N SER A 18 -8.88 -16.94 -2.85
CA SER A 18 -8.17 -18.08 -2.25
C SER A 18 -7.53 -17.67 -0.93
N ARG A 19 -7.86 -18.40 0.15
CA ARG A 19 -7.25 -18.28 1.50
C ARG A 19 -5.74 -18.60 1.53
N HIS A 20 -5.09 -18.63 0.37
CA HIS A 20 -3.66 -18.80 0.18
C HIS A 20 -3.10 -17.48 -0.35
N PHE A 21 -3.12 -16.47 0.52
CA PHE A 21 -2.25 -15.32 0.36
C PHE A 21 -0.81 -15.84 0.29
N ILE A 22 0.02 -15.30 -0.61
CA ILE A 22 1.42 -15.67 -0.89
C ILE A 22 1.55 -16.69 -2.04
N THR A 23 1.55 -16.18 -3.28
CA THR A 23 2.40 -16.64 -4.42
C THR A 23 2.13 -15.88 -5.72
N GLY A 24 1.01 -15.15 -5.85
CA GLY A 24 0.63 -14.43 -7.07
C GLY A 24 1.10 -12.96 -7.19
N ILE A 25 2.26 -12.58 -6.64
CA ILE A 25 2.78 -11.21 -6.80
C ILE A 25 3.49 -11.13 -8.15
N SER A 26 2.91 -10.41 -9.12
CA SER A 26 3.66 -9.99 -10.30
C SER A 26 3.90 -8.49 -10.21
N GLN A 27 5.13 -8.15 -9.87
CA GLN A 27 5.68 -6.80 -9.87
C GLN A 27 5.06 -5.88 -8.82
N CYS A 28 5.86 -5.55 -7.80
CA CYS A 28 5.64 -4.43 -6.91
C CYS A 28 6.69 -3.37 -7.20
N ARG A 29 6.27 -2.14 -7.44
CA ARG A 29 7.16 -1.00 -7.65
C ARG A 29 6.94 0.02 -6.53
N GLU A 30 8.03 0.48 -5.92
CA GLU A 30 7.97 1.64 -5.02
C GLU A 30 7.58 2.87 -5.84
N ILE A 31 6.47 3.50 -5.48
CA ILE A 31 5.91 4.67 -6.17
C ILE A 31 6.10 5.96 -5.39
N GLY A 32 6.50 5.85 -4.12
CA GLY A 32 6.87 6.99 -3.30
C GLY A 32 6.87 6.68 -1.81
N SER A 33 7.12 7.71 -1.03
CA SER A 33 6.96 7.70 0.42
C SER A 33 6.07 8.85 0.85
N MET A 34 5.42 8.72 2.01
CA MET A 34 4.72 9.84 2.63
C MET A 34 4.72 9.75 4.15
N PRO A 35 4.54 10.88 4.85
CA PRO A 35 4.33 10.88 6.29
C PRO A 35 3.06 10.11 6.67
N ILE A 36 3.08 9.40 7.80
CA ILE A 36 1.88 8.75 8.35
C ILE A 36 0.72 9.74 8.52
N SER A 37 1.01 10.99 8.89
CA SER A 37 0.01 12.04 9.05
C SER A 37 -0.75 12.34 7.75
N GLU A 38 -0.09 12.24 6.59
CA GLU A 38 -0.77 12.42 5.30
C GLU A 38 -1.72 11.26 4.99
N LEU A 39 -1.33 10.03 5.34
CA LEU A 39 -2.19 8.86 5.17
C LEU A 39 -3.44 8.89 6.04
N GLN A 40 -3.38 9.54 7.21
CA GLN A 40 -4.54 9.69 8.09
C GLN A 40 -5.69 10.45 7.40
N PHE A 41 -5.39 11.35 6.46
CA PHE A 41 -6.41 12.09 5.70
C PHE A 41 -6.94 11.31 4.49
N ILE A 42 -6.27 10.21 4.10
CA ILE A 42 -6.62 9.39 2.94
C ILE A 42 -7.39 8.14 3.37
N LEU A 43 -6.89 7.47 4.41
CA LEU A 43 -7.45 6.23 4.95
C LEU A 43 -8.62 6.54 5.89
N ASN A 44 -9.58 5.63 5.95
CA ASN A 44 -10.57 5.67 7.03
C ASN A 44 -9.92 5.25 8.35
N THR A 45 -10.58 5.55 9.47
CA THR A 45 -10.07 5.26 10.82
C THR A 45 -9.69 3.78 11.00
N ARG A 46 -10.49 2.85 10.48
CA ARG A 46 -10.27 1.41 10.63
C ARG A 46 -9.00 0.95 9.90
N ASP A 47 -8.83 1.38 8.67
CA ASP A 47 -7.68 1.03 7.84
C ASP A 47 -6.40 1.67 8.38
N PHE A 48 -6.51 2.91 8.89
CA PHE A 48 -5.41 3.59 9.56
C PHE A 48 -4.97 2.84 10.82
N GLU A 49 -5.90 2.48 11.70
CA GLU A 49 -5.61 1.69 12.91
C GLU A 49 -5.01 0.33 12.57
N ALA A 50 -5.54 -0.35 11.54
CA ALA A 50 -4.99 -1.61 11.05
C ALA A 50 -3.55 -1.45 10.58
N MET A 51 -3.27 -0.40 9.80
CA MET A 51 -1.91 -0.07 9.33
C MET A 51 -0.95 0.19 10.49
N ILE A 52 -1.36 0.97 11.50
CA ILE A 52 -0.52 1.26 12.68
C ILE A 52 -0.22 -0.02 13.46
N ARG A 53 -1.20 -0.90 13.63
CA ARG A 53 -1.04 -2.15 14.37
C ARG A 53 -0.20 -3.19 13.63
N GLN A 54 -0.42 -3.35 12.32
CA GLN A 54 0.22 -4.36 11.49
C GLN A 54 1.53 -3.87 10.87
N ARG A 55 1.79 -2.56 10.91
CA ARG A 55 2.90 -1.85 10.22
C ARG A 55 2.86 -1.93 8.70
N GLU A 56 1.83 -2.56 8.15
CA GLU A 56 1.55 -2.63 6.73
C GLU A 56 0.05 -2.62 6.50
N LEU A 57 -0.35 -2.18 5.31
CA LEU A 57 -1.74 -2.19 4.86
C LEU A 57 -1.80 -2.51 3.38
N ILE A 58 -2.66 -3.44 3.02
CA ILE A 58 -3.01 -3.75 1.63
C ILE A 58 -4.31 -3.04 1.30
N VAL A 59 -4.27 -2.16 0.30
CA VAL A 59 -5.41 -1.39 -0.19
C VAL A 59 -5.80 -1.93 -1.55
N THR A 60 -6.99 -2.56 -1.63
CA THR A 60 -7.59 -3.09 -2.86
C THR A 60 -8.76 -2.25 -3.37
N SER A 61 -9.23 -1.28 -2.58
CA SER A 61 -10.32 -0.39 -2.98
C SER A 61 -9.84 0.59 -4.05
N LYS A 62 -10.41 0.50 -5.26
CA LYS A 62 -10.08 1.37 -6.40
C LYS A 62 -10.08 2.86 -6.04
N ASN A 63 -11.07 3.31 -5.28
CA ASN A 63 -11.17 4.72 -4.87
C ASN A 63 -10.02 5.16 -3.96
N LEU A 64 -9.59 4.29 -3.04
CA LEU A 64 -8.46 4.59 -2.15
C LEU A 64 -7.13 4.50 -2.91
N ILE A 65 -6.97 3.52 -3.79
CA ILE A 65 -5.80 3.40 -4.67
C ILE A 65 -5.63 4.70 -5.46
N LEU A 66 -6.66 5.18 -6.15
CA LEU A 66 -6.58 6.42 -6.94
C LEU A 66 -6.16 7.63 -6.10
N LYS A 67 -6.74 7.82 -4.91
CA LYS A 67 -6.34 8.90 -4.00
C LYS A 67 -4.87 8.82 -3.58
N ILE A 68 -4.35 7.62 -3.34
CA ILE A 68 -2.94 7.40 -3.00
C ILE A 68 -2.06 7.70 -4.22
N LEU A 69 -2.45 7.26 -5.42
CA LEU A 69 -1.72 7.51 -6.65
C LEU A 69 -1.65 9.00 -7.01
N GLU A 70 -2.75 9.74 -6.85
CA GLU A 70 -2.80 11.19 -7.06
C GLU A 70 -1.77 11.92 -6.19
N LYS A 71 -1.57 11.46 -4.95
CA LYS A 71 -0.62 12.04 -4.00
C LYS A 71 0.83 11.64 -4.27
N THR A 72 1.06 10.45 -4.85
CA THR A 72 2.41 9.88 -5.02
C THR A 72 2.99 10.09 -6.41
N LEU A 73 2.25 9.77 -7.48
CA LEU A 73 2.79 9.70 -8.84
C LEU A 73 2.60 10.98 -9.68
N ARG A 74 1.83 11.97 -9.20
CA ARG A 74 1.57 13.27 -9.87
C ARG A 74 1.11 13.19 -11.34
N SER A 75 0.71 12.01 -11.81
CA SER A 75 0.21 11.74 -13.16
C SER A 75 -0.94 10.75 -13.07
N PRO A 76 -2.02 10.92 -13.86
CA PRO A 76 -3.10 9.96 -13.91
C PRO A 76 -2.56 8.61 -14.41
N LEU A 77 -2.68 7.57 -13.58
CA LEU A 77 -2.50 6.19 -14.00
C LEU A 77 -3.87 5.59 -14.27
N GLU A 78 -4.05 4.99 -15.44
CA GLU A 78 -5.16 4.08 -15.67
C GLU A 78 -4.87 2.76 -14.96
N LEU A 79 -5.75 2.36 -14.05
CA LEU A 79 -5.69 1.08 -13.37
C LEU A 79 -6.31 0.01 -14.26
N SER A 80 -5.58 -1.06 -14.53
CA SER A 80 -6.04 -2.23 -15.29
C SER A 80 -7.03 -3.10 -14.51
N GLY A 81 -7.19 -2.85 -13.20
CA GLY A 81 -8.14 -3.54 -12.32
C GLY A 81 -7.56 -4.70 -11.52
N ASN A 82 -6.25 -4.98 -11.68
CA ASN A 82 -5.52 -6.03 -10.98
C ASN A 82 -4.49 -5.47 -9.98
N GLU A 83 -4.53 -4.17 -9.75
CA GLU A 83 -3.57 -3.50 -8.90
C GLU A 83 -4.07 -3.38 -7.47
N TYR A 84 -3.13 -3.44 -6.53
CA TYR A 84 -3.33 -3.10 -5.15
C TYR A 84 -2.17 -2.22 -4.68
N VAL A 85 -2.42 -1.42 -3.66
CA VAL A 85 -1.39 -0.60 -3.02
C VAL A 85 -0.97 -1.26 -1.71
N LEU A 86 0.32 -1.53 -1.56
CA LEU A 86 0.92 -1.92 -0.28
C LEU A 86 1.55 -0.68 0.35
N ILE A 87 1.10 -0.36 1.56
CA ILE A 87 1.67 0.71 2.38
C ILE A 87 2.46 0.06 3.51
N ARG A 88 3.70 0.46 3.71
CA ARG A 88 4.56 -0.09 4.77
C ARG A 88 5.17 1.03 5.62
N ILE A 89 4.98 0.96 6.94
CA ILE A 89 5.61 1.90 7.87
C ILE A 89 7.11 1.59 7.95
N THR A 90 7.93 2.56 7.58
CA THR A 90 9.37 2.51 7.81
C THR A 90 9.67 3.17 9.15
N GLN A 91 10.18 2.39 10.10
CA GLN A 91 10.84 2.98 11.26
C GLN A 91 12.17 3.59 10.82
N PRO A 92 12.64 4.68 11.45
CA PRO A 92 14.08 4.90 11.49
C PRO A 92 14.70 3.63 12.07
N HIS A 93 15.79 3.15 11.48
CA HIS A 93 16.62 2.12 12.10
C HIS A 93 17.07 2.68 13.45
N THR A 94 16.30 2.41 14.51
CA THR A 94 16.87 2.43 15.84
C THR A 94 17.68 1.15 15.87
N GLU A 95 18.97 1.26 15.59
CA GLU A 95 19.95 0.29 16.03
C GLU A 95 19.78 0.17 17.55
N SER A 96 18.91 -0.74 17.97
CA SER A 96 18.88 -1.22 19.34
C SER A 96 20.06 -2.17 19.48
N SER A 97 21.16 -1.57 19.94
CA SER A 97 22.04 -2.07 21.00
C SER A 97 22.57 -3.51 20.86
N GLN A 98 23.89 -3.65 20.72
CA GLN A 98 24.81 -4.01 21.81
C GLN A 98 26.23 -4.19 21.31
#